data_AF-A0A9X7TL04-F1
#
_entry.id   AF-A0A9X7TL04-F1
#
_cell.length_a   1.000
_cell.length_b   1.000
_cell.length_c   1.000
_cell.angle_alpha   90.00
_cell.angle_beta   90.00
_cell.angle_gamma   90.00
#
_symmetry.space_group_name_H-M   'P 1'
#
loop_
_entity.id
_entity.type
_entity.pdbx_description
1 polymer ?
#
loop_
_entity_poly.entity_id
_entity_poly.type
_entity_poly.pdbx_seq_one_letter_code
_entity_poly.pdbx_strand_id
1 'polypeptide(L)' 'MKSLLHTDWDNVEELIENTLNDHMRAYDYYDYFIINDSTVLVKVYEKDRLMFSVKMRLQSDKLEVVEVN' A
#
# COMPACT_ATOMS: atom_id res chain seq x y z
N MET A 1 18.44 6.65 -1.08
CA MET A 1 17.58 5.62 -0.47
C MET A 1 16.19 6.24 -0.41
N LYS A 2 15.19 5.72 -1.13
CA LYS A 2 13.81 6.22 -0.99
C LYS A 2 13.29 5.75 0.37
N SER A 3 12.74 6.67 1.15
CA SER A 3 12.07 6.38 2.42
C SER A 3 10.61 6.79 2.28
N LEU A 4 9.69 5.89 2.65
CA LEU A 4 8.27 6.17 2.70
C LEU A 4 7.94 7.33 3.65
N LEU A 5 8.68 7.48 4.76
CA LEU A 5 8.47 8.56 5.75
C LEU A 5 8.95 9.93 5.27
N HIS A 6 9.80 9.97 4.24
CA HIS A 6 10.41 11.21 3.73
C HIS A 6 10.03 11.50 2.27
N THR A 7 9.09 10.72 1.73
CA THR A 7 8.52 10.90 0.40
C THR A 7 7.19 11.65 0.52
N ASP A 8 6.83 12.38 -0.54
CA ASP A 8 5.54 13.05 -0.64
C ASP A 8 4.37 12.04 -0.66
N TRP A 9 3.25 12.41 -0.03
CA TRP A 9 2.09 11.52 0.13
C TRP A 9 1.52 11.03 -1.22
N ASP A 10 1.48 11.89 -2.24
CA ASP A 10 0.97 11.54 -3.57
C ASP A 10 1.80 10.40 -4.19
N ASN A 11 3.12 10.40 -3.97
CA ASN A 11 4.00 9.33 -4.43
C ASN A 11 3.81 8.02 -3.65
N VAL A 12 3.48 8.09 -2.35
CA VAL A 12 3.18 6.88 -1.56
C VAL A 12 1.89 6.25 -2.07
N GLU A 13 0.87 7.07 -2.30
CA GLU A 13 -0.43 6.64 -2.83
C GLU A 13 -0.29 6.03 -4.22
N GLU A 14 0.47 6.67 -5.12
CA GLU A 14 0.75 6.11 -6.45
C GLU A 14 1.43 4.73 -6.36
N LEU A 15 2.39 4.54 -5.44
CA LEU A 15 3.04 3.25 -5.24
C LEU A 15 2.06 2.18 -4.73
N ILE A 16 1.17 2.54 -3.79
CA ILE A 16 0.16 1.63 -3.25
C ILE A 16 -0.82 1.23 -4.35
N GLU A 17 -1.36 2.21 -5.09
CA GLU A 17 -2.33 1.99 -6.14
C GLU A 17 -1.78 1.14 -7.27
N ASN A 18 -0.54 1.40 -7.71
CA ASN A 18 0.12 0.58 -8.72
C ASN A 18 0.22 -0.88 -8.27
N THR A 19 0.68 -1.13 -7.04
CA THR A 19 0.79 -2.50 -6.51
C THR A 19 -0.57 -3.16 -6.33
N LEU A 20 -1.60 -2.43 -5.88
CA LEU A 20 -2.96 -2.96 -5.79
C LEU A 20 -3.50 -3.30 -7.19
N ASN A 21 -3.37 -2.39 -8.16
CA ASN A 21 -3.88 -2.56 -9.53
C ASN A 21 -3.20 -3.71 -10.29
N ASP A 22 -1.96 -4.06 -9.93
CA ASP A 22 -1.27 -5.23 -10.45
C ASP A 22 -1.87 -6.56 -9.93
N HIS A 23 -2.49 -6.55 -8.75
CA HIS A 23 -3.01 -7.76 -8.08
C HIS A 23 -4.54 -7.87 -8.08
N MET A 24 -5.27 -6.75 -8.19
CA MET A 24 -6.73 -6.71 -8.12
C MET A 24 -7.33 -5.61 -9.01
N ARG A 25 -8.60 -5.78 -9.38
CA ARG A 25 -9.28 -4.90 -10.36
C ARG A 25 -10.35 -3.98 -9.78
N ALA A 26 -10.83 -4.23 -8.57
CA ALA A 26 -11.93 -3.47 -7.99
C ALA A 26 -11.83 -3.42 -6.47
N TYR A 27 -11.84 -2.20 -5.93
CA TYR A 27 -12.02 -1.83 -4.54
C TYR A 27 -12.63 -0.42 -4.51
N ASP A 28 -13.26 -0.03 -3.41
CA ASP A 28 -13.85 1.31 -3.30
C ASP A 28 -12.83 2.33 -2.80
N TYR A 29 -12.14 2.00 -1.69
CA TYR A 29 -11.08 2.83 -1.12
C TYR A 29 -10.10 1.99 -0.30
N TYR A 30 -8.98 2.60 0.07
CA TYR A 30 -8.01 2.04 1.00
C TYR A 30 -7.58 3.08 2.02
N ASP A 31 -7.20 2.61 3.20
CA ASP A 31 -6.45 3.38 4.19
C ASP A 31 -5.03 2.82 4.28
N TYR A 32 -4.04 3.65 4.67
CA TYR A 32 -2.67 3.17 4.85
C TYR A 32 -1.96 3.79 6.06
N PHE A 33 -0.95 3.08 6.54
CA PHE A 33 -0.10 3.49 7.65
C PHE A 33 1.36 3.13 7.37
N ILE A 34 2.22 4.14 7.30
CA ILE A 34 3.66 3.97 7.09
C ILE A 34 4.28 3.56 8.43
N ILE A 35 4.74 2.31 8.52
CA ILE A 35 5.32 1.73 9.75
C ILE A 35 6.76 2.22 9.95
N ASN A 36 7.52 2.32 8.87
CA ASN A 36 8.91 2.79 8.85
C ASN A 36 9.29 3.18 7.42
N ASP A 37 10.56 3.56 7.20
CA ASP A 37 11.11 3.99 5.91
C ASP A 37 10.83 3.06 4.72
N SER A 38 10.55 1.77 4.95
CA SER A 38 10.36 0.80 3.88
C SER A 38 9.09 -0.02 4.01
N THR A 39 8.27 0.16 5.04
CA THR A 39 7.13 -0.72 5.31
C THR A 39 5.85 0.09 5.44
N VAL A 40 4.80 -0.34 4.75
CA VAL A 40 3.45 0.22 4.85
C VAL A 40 2.43 -0.90 5.09
N LEU A 41 1.45 -0.62 5.93
CA LEU A 41 0.24 -1.43 6.08
C LEU A 41 -0.89 -0.74 5.33
N VAL A 42 -1.55 -1.45 4.44
CA VAL A 42 -2.68 -0.97 3.65
C VAL A 42 -3.92 -1.79 4.03
N LYS A 43 -5.06 -1.15 4.21
CA LYS A 43 -6.36 -1.78 4.44
C LYS A 43 -7.26 -1.47 3.26
N VAL A 44 -7.85 -2.50 2.66
CA VAL A 44 -8.67 -2.36 1.45
C VAL A 44 -10.14 -2.61 1.78
N TYR A 45 -11.01 -1.74 1.27
CA TYR A 45 -12.44 -1.74 1.58
C TYR A 45 -13.31 -1.86 0.31
N GLU A 46 -14.44 -2.55 0.47
CA GLU A 46 -15.53 -2.59 -0.51
C GLU A 46 -16.86 -2.44 0.23
N LYS A 47 -17.67 -1.45 -0.14
CA LYS A 47 -18.95 -1.08 0.50
C LYS A 47 -18.82 -0.90 2.02
N ASP A 48 -17.80 -0.15 2.44
CA ASP A 48 -17.43 0.10 3.84
C ASP A 48 -17.07 -1.15 4.67
N ARG A 49 -16.91 -2.30 4.02
CA ARG A 49 -16.43 -3.53 4.66
C ARG A 49 -14.93 -3.69 4.42
N LEU A 50 -14.18 -3.90 5.49
CA LEU A 50 -12.78 -4.32 5.39
C LEU A 50 -12.72 -5.68 4.70
N MET A 51 -12.05 -5.74 3.56
CA MET A 51 -11.90 -6.98 2.79
C MET A 51 -10.66 -7.74 3.23
N PHE A 52 -9.53 -7.04 3.31
CA PHE A 52 -8.27 -7.56 3.80
C PHE A 52 -7.32 -6.42 4.15
N SER A 53 -6.25 -6.76 4.86
CA SER A 53 -5.08 -5.91 5.06
C SER A 53 -3.87 -6.50 4.34
N VAL A 54 -3.08 -5.64 3.72
CA VAL A 54 -1.84 -6.02 3.03
C VAL A 54 -0.68 -5.25 3.63
N LYS A 55 0.36 -5.97 4.04
CA LYS A 55 1.64 -5.38 4.40
C LYS A 55 2.53 -5.39 3.17
N MET A 56 3.05 -4.23 2.79
CA MET A 56 3.98 -4.09 1.67
C MET A 56 5.32 -3.55 2.15
N ARG A 57 6.37 -3.89 1.39
CA ARG A 57 7.72 -3.38 1.60
C ARG A 57 8.25 -2.72 0.34
N LEU A 58 8.77 -1.51 0.47
CA LEU A 58 9.50 -0.83 -0.58
C LEU A 58 10.80 -1.58 -0.87
N GLN A 59 10.89 -2.12 -2.09
CA GLN A 59 12.10 -2.74 -2.62
C GLN A 59 12.48 -2.04 -3.92
N SER A 60 13.69 -1.46 -3.93
CA SER A 60 14.15 -0.58 -5.01
C SER A 60 13.21 0.62 -5.21
N ASP A 61 12.28 0.52 -6.16
CA ASP A 61 11.35 1.60 -6.54
C ASP A 61 9.88 1.12 -6.56
N LYS A 62 9.58 -0.05 -5.97
CA LYS A 62 8.23 -0.63 -5.96
C LYS A 62 7.85 -1.16 -4.59
N LEU A 63 6.55 -1.19 -4.31
CA LEU A 63 6.01 -1.90 -3.16
C LEU A 63 5.77 -3.36 -3.51
N GLU A 64 6.43 -4.25 -2.77
CA GLU A 64 6.26 -5.69 -2.88
C GLU A 64 5.37 -6.19 -1.73
N VAL A 65 4.41 -7.08 -2.02
CA VAL A 65 3.53 -7.67 -1.01
C VAL A 65 4.33 -8.61 -0.12
N VAL A 66 4.22 -8.42 1.19
CA VAL A 66 4.90 -9.24 2.21
C VAL A 66 3.92 -10.19 2.89
N GLU A 67 2.72 -9.72 3.20
CA GLU A 67 1.73 -10.44 3.99
C GLU A 67 0.31 -9.94 3.66
N VAL A 68 -0.66 -10.86 3.65
CA VAL A 68 -2.09 -10.57 3.43
C VAL A 68 -2.88 -11.23 4.57
N ASN A 69 -3.75 -10.47 5.22
CA ASN A 69 -4.59 -10.92 6.35
C ASN A 69 -6.05 -10.52 6.18
#